data_AF-A0A2W6D897-F1
#
_entry.id   AF-A0A2W6D897-F1
#
_cell.length_a   1.000
_cell.length_b   1.000
_cell.length_c   1.000
_cell.angle_alpha   90.00
_cell.angle_beta   90.00
_cell.angle_gamma   90.00
#
_symmetry.space_group_name_H-M   'P 1'
#
loop_
_entity.id
_entity.type
_entity.pdbx_description
1 polymer ?
#
loop_
_entity_poly.entity_id
_entity_poly.type
_entity_poly.pdbx_seq_one_letter_code
_entity_poly.pdbx_strand_id
1 'polypeptide(L)' 'LAGTKLIGIGWNGMTAFDGSKDFTGDGHPDLLARTPAGALVLYRGNGLTLGSPSVIGVGWTGMSALS' A
#
# COMPACT_ATOMS: atom_id res chain seq x y z
N LEU A 1 -20.32 -4.95 15.19
CA LEU A 1 -19.68 -4.72 13.88
C LEU A 1 -18.70 -3.57 14.06
N ALA A 2 -17.40 -3.79 13.85
CA ALA A 2 -16.46 -2.67 13.81
C ALA A 2 -16.80 -1.82 12.58
N GLY A 3 -16.99 -0.52 12.76
CA GLY A 3 -17.27 0.40 11.66
C GLY A 3 -16.07 0.50 10.70
N THR A 4 -16.29 1.04 9.50
CA THR A 4 -15.19 1.37 8.60
C THR A 4 -14.33 2.47 9.22
N LYS A 5 -13.00 2.30 9.18
CA LYS A 5 -12.04 3.31 9.63
C LYS A 5 -11.36 3.94 8.43
N LEU A 6 -11.33 5.27 8.39
CA LEU A 6 -10.53 6.00 7.40
C LEU A 6 -9.04 5.80 7.71
N ILE A 7 -8.29 5.26 6.76
CA ILE A 7 -6.84 4.99 6.89
C ILE A 7 -5.95 5.92 6.07
N GLY A 8 -6.55 6.80 5.26
CA GLY A 8 -5.83 7.78 4.47
C GLY A 8 -6.75 8.50 3.48
N ILE A 9 -6.22 9.56 2.87
CA ILE A 9 -6.87 10.37 1.84
C ILE A 9 -5.96 10.44 0.60
N GLY A 10 -6.51 10.82 -0.55
CA GLY A 10 -5.70 11.06 -1.77
C GLY A 10 -5.40 9.81 -2.61
N TRP A 11 -6.14 8.71 -2.41
CA TRP A 11 -5.91 7.43 -3.09
C TRP A 11 -6.29 7.42 -4.58
N ASN A 12 -7.08 8.39 -5.05
CA ASN A 12 -7.64 8.42 -6.41
C ASN A 12 -6.56 8.42 -7.53
N GLY A 13 -5.32 8.81 -7.22
CA GLY A 13 -4.23 8.82 -8.20
C GLY A 13 -3.50 7.49 -8.36
N MET A 14 -3.78 6.47 -7.55
CA MET A 14 -3.07 5.19 -7.63
C MET A 14 -3.72 4.24 -8.63
N THR A 15 -2.92 3.37 -9.22
CA THR A 15 -3.34 2.43 -10.28
C THR A 15 -3.54 1.00 -9.79
N ALA A 16 -3.03 0.66 -8.61
CA ALA A 16 -3.18 -0.66 -7.99
C ALA A 16 -2.93 -0.56 -6.49
N PHE A 17 -3.51 -1.51 -5.76
CA PHE A 17 -3.37 -1.66 -4.31
C PHE A 17 -3.26 -3.13 -3.92
N ASP A 18 -2.48 -3.43 -2.89
CA ASP A 18 -2.49 -4.70 -2.19
C ASP A 18 -2.26 -4.47 -0.69
N GLY A 19 -3.29 -4.72 0.10
CA GLY A 19 -3.25 -4.62 1.57
C GLY A 19 -3.44 -5.97 2.27
N SER A 20 -3.18 -7.07 1.57
CA SER A 20 -3.55 -8.42 2.03
C SER A 20 -2.50 -9.12 2.90
N LYS A 21 -1.28 -8.56 2.99
CA LYS A 21 -0.13 -9.22 3.62
C LYS A 21 0.66 -8.26 4.50
N ASP A 22 1.42 -8.82 5.42
CA ASP A 22 2.53 -8.16 6.10
C ASP A 22 3.78 -8.29 5.20
N PHE A 23 4.16 -7.18 4.55
CA PHE A 23 5.30 -7.13 3.64
C PHE A 23 6.61 -6.81 4.36
N THR A 24 6.53 -6.33 5.61
CA THR A 24 7.70 -5.93 6.40
C THR A 24 8.13 -6.97 7.43
N GLY A 25 7.26 -7.92 7.76
CA GLY A 25 7.47 -8.94 8.78
C GLY A 25 7.31 -8.41 10.21
N ASP A 26 6.61 -7.30 10.41
CA ASP A 26 6.44 -6.67 11.73
C ASP A 26 5.19 -7.15 12.49
N GLY A 27 4.41 -8.07 11.89
CA GLY A 27 3.21 -8.65 12.46
C GLY A 27 1.93 -7.86 12.14
N HIS A 28 2.00 -6.83 11.31
CA HIS A 28 0.85 -6.02 10.89
C HIS A 28 0.68 -6.01 9.36
N PRO A 29 -0.56 -6.07 8.84
CA PRO A 29 -0.77 -5.91 7.41
C PRO A 29 -0.33 -4.53 6.93
N ASP A 30 0.46 -4.49 5.86
CA ASP A 30 0.87 -3.25 5.19
C ASP A 30 -0.02 -2.95 3.97
N LEU A 31 0.16 -1.80 3.35
CA LEU A 31 -0.43 -1.47 2.05
C LEU A 31 0.66 -1.18 1.02
N LEU A 32 0.66 -1.96 -0.06
CA LEU A 32 1.31 -1.59 -1.31
C LEU A 32 0.36 -0.78 -2.18
N ALA A 33 0.88 0.27 -2.81
CA ALA A 33 0.20 1.02 -3.84
C ALA A 33 1.13 1.28 -5.02
N ARG A 34 0.56 1.38 -6.23
CA ARG A 34 1.32 1.73 -7.43
C ARG A 34 0.91 3.09 -7.97
N THR A 35 1.87 3.98 -8.15
CA THR A 35 1.64 5.28 -8.81
C THR A 35 1.45 5.11 -10.33
N PRO A 36 0.87 6.09 -11.05
CA PRO A 36 0.75 6.04 -12.50
C PRO A 36 2.10 5.98 -13.23
N ALA A 37 3.15 6.52 -12.60
CA ALA A 37 4.52 6.45 -13.11
C ALA A 37 5.18 5.07 -12.88
N GLY A 38 4.46 4.11 -12.28
CA GLY A 38 4.99 2.76 -12.02
C GLY A 38 5.92 2.68 -10.81
N ALA A 39 5.87 3.63 -9.88
CA ALA A 39 6.54 3.48 -8.59
C ALA A 39 5.70 2.58 -7.67
N LEU A 40 6.34 1.60 -7.04
CA LEU A 40 5.75 0.79 -5.99
C LEU A 40 6.03 1.46 -4.64
N VAL A 41 4.98 1.77 -3.91
CA VAL A 41 5.02 2.49 -2.64
C VAL A 41 4.48 1.59 -1.54
N LEU A 42 5.27 1.42 -0.48
CA LEU A 42 4.89 0.73 0.74
C LEU A 42 4.43 1.73 1.79
N TYR A 43 3.28 1.46 2.38
CA TYR A 43 2.75 2.11 3.57
C TYR A 43 2.73 1.08 4.69
N ARG A 44 3.61 1.23 5.67
CA ARG A 44 3.72 0.26 6.77
C ARG A 44 2.49 0.29 7.66
N GLY A 45 1.96 -0.86 8.04
CA GLY A 45 0.87 -0.99 9.00
C GLY A 45 1.37 -0.96 10.45
N ASN A 46 0.48 -0.62 11.38
CA ASN A 46 0.69 -0.87 12.82
C ASN A 46 -0.53 -1.50 13.49
N GLY A 47 -1.39 -2.14 12.68
CA GLY A 47 -2.69 -2.69 13.11
C GLY A 47 -3.81 -1.66 13.29
N LEU A 48 -3.51 -0.36 13.27
CA LEU A 48 -4.49 0.71 13.45
C LEU A 48 -4.49 1.75 12.33
N THR A 49 -3.31 2.09 11.81
CA THR A 49 -3.08 3.14 10.82
C THR A 49 -1.97 2.74 9.87
N LEU A 50 -1.82 3.50 8.78
CA LEU A 50 -0.69 3.42 7.87
C LEU A 50 0.37 4.47 8.23
N GLY A 51 1.64 4.10 8.13
CA GLY A 51 2.79 4.98 8.27
C GLY A 51 3.08 5.80 7.01
N SER A 52 4.17 6.57 7.06
CA SER A 52 4.62 7.36 5.91
C SER A 52 4.96 6.48 4.70
N PRO A 53 4.65 6.93 3.47
CA PRO A 53 4.97 6.19 2.26
C PRO A 53 6.48 6.04 2.07
N SER A 54 6.89 4.88 1.57
CA SER A 54 8.26 4.59 1.14
C SER A 54 8.25 3.99 -0.26
N VAL A 55 8.97 4.58 -1.21
CA VAL A 55 9.15 3.98 -2.53
C VAL A 55 10.10 2.79 -2.40
N ILE A 56 9.62 1.60 -2.77
CA ILE A 56 10.37 0.34 -2.68
C ILE A 56 10.69 -0.27 -4.04
N GLY A 57 10.21 0.34 -5.13
CA GLY A 57 10.50 -0.09 -6.49
C GLY A 57 10.04 0.90 -7.55
N VAL A 58 10.58 0.75 -8.76
CA VAL A 58 10.23 1.53 -9.95
C VAL A 58 10.04 0.61 -11.15
N GLY A 59 9.37 1.07 -12.20
CA GLY A 59 9.15 0.29 -13.43
C GLY A 59 8.01 -0.73 -13.36
N TRP A 60 7.11 -0.62 -12.38
CA TRP A 60 6.02 -1.57 -12.15
C TRP A 60 4.83 -1.41 -13.11
N THR A 61 4.93 -0.56 -14.13
CA THR A 61 3.84 -0.29 -15.09
C THR A 61 3.35 -1.54 -15.83
N GLY A 62 4.26 -2.47 -16.13
CA GLY A 62 3.92 -3.71 -16.86
C GLY A 62 3.33 -4.83 -16.00
N MET A 63 3.26 -4.68 -14.68
CA MET A 63 2.80 -5.76 -13.80
C MET A 63 1.27 -5.75 -13.65
N SER A 64 0.65 -6.92 -13.64
CA SER A 64 -0.79 -7.06 -13.43
C SER A 64 -1.19 -7.23 -11.95
N ALA A 65 -0.22 -7.56 -11.09
CA ALA A 65 -0.39 -7.75 -9.65
C ALA A 65 0.80 -7.16 -8.87
N LEU A 66 0.60 -6.89 -7.58
CA LEU A 66 1.65 -6.35 -6.69
C LEU A 66 2.28 -7.41 -5.77
N SER A 67 1.72 -8.63 -5.70
CA SER A 67 2.26 -9.75 -4.91
C SER A 67 1.85 -11.13 -5.44
#